data_AF-A0A6N3H3Q4-F1
#
_entry.id   AF-A0A6N3H3Q4-F1
#
_cell.length_a   1.000
_cell.length_b   1.000
_cell.length_c   1.000
_cell.angle_alpha   90.00
_cell.angle_beta   90.00
_cell.angle_gamma   90.00
#
_symmetry.space_group_name_H-M   'P 1'
#
loop_
_entity.id
_entity.type
_entity.pdbx_description
1 polymer ?
#
loop_
_entity_poly.entity_id
_entity_poly.type
_entity_poly.pdbx_seq_one_letter_code
_entity_poly.pdbx_strand_id
1 'polypeptide(L)'
;MLQAQAAHAVNLALTSRNWLMGCYIVEFEQSGEDRAAYGEQLLKKLEQRLKTKGLNERRFREFRRLYLVYPQLKEQVLHYIMAGNEIRHTLSTEFTEPIRHSVCAELQTSEIQYNKWSIPAERLFNKLPYSHLKFISKIENPTKRAFYETEAIRGCWSARELERQISSLYYERSGLSKNKEALSALV
;
A
#
# COMPACT_ATOMS: atom_id res chain seq x y z
N MET A 1 -1.09 0.93 26.70
CA MET A 1 -0.72 2.04 25.79
C MET A 1 0.50 1.72 24.93
N LEU A 2 1.64 1.29 25.51
CA LEU A 2 2.87 1.01 24.74
C LEU A 2 2.73 -0.11 23.70
N GLN A 3 2.04 -1.21 24.02
CA GLN A 3 1.84 -2.33 23.08
C GLN A 3 1.05 -1.92 21.83
N ALA A 4 0.04 -1.05 21.99
CA ALA A 4 -0.75 -0.55 20.86
C ALA A 4 0.08 0.36 19.95
N GLN A 5 0.92 1.22 20.53
CA GLN A 5 1.86 2.06 19.78
C GLN A 5 2.89 1.21 19.01
N ALA A 6 3.44 0.18 19.66
CA ALA A 6 4.38 -0.73 19.02
C ALA A 6 3.74 -1.49 17.84
N ALA A 7 2.53 -2.03 18.04
CA ALA A 7 1.79 -2.70 16.98
C ALA A 7 1.47 -1.75 15.81
N HIS A 8 1.09 -0.51 16.12
CA HIS A 8 0.83 0.51 15.10
C HIS A 8 2.08 0.84 14.30
N ALA A 9 3.22 1.10 14.95
CA ALA A 9 4.49 1.35 14.28
C ALA A 9 4.92 0.17 13.38
N VAL A 10 4.74 -1.07 13.83
CA VAL A 10 4.99 -2.26 13.02
C VAL A 10 4.09 -2.29 11.78
N ASN A 11 2.80 -1.95 11.93
CA ASN A 11 1.87 -1.90 10.80
C ASN A 11 2.26 -0.85 9.77
N LEU A 12 2.71 0.34 10.20
CA LEU A 12 3.19 1.39 9.32
C LEU A 12 4.45 0.93 8.58
N ALA A 13 5.45 0.40 9.30
CA ALA A 13 6.69 -0.11 8.71
C ALA A 13 6.43 -1.24 7.68
N LEU A 14 5.51 -2.17 7.99
CA LEU A 14 5.13 -3.22 7.06
C LEU A 14 4.46 -2.68 5.79
N THR A 15 3.57 -1.70 5.95
CA THR A 15 2.88 -1.07 4.82
C THR A 15 3.87 -0.30 3.95
N SER A 16 4.71 0.53 4.54
CA SER A 16 5.77 1.27 3.86
C SER A 16 6.73 0.37 3.10
N ARG A 17 7.27 -0.68 3.77
CA ARG A 17 8.16 -1.64 3.12
C ARG A 17 7.49 -2.33 1.93
N ASN A 18 6.29 -2.85 2.12
CA ASN A 18 5.61 -3.61 1.08
C ASN A 18 5.20 -2.70 -0.10
N TRP A 19 4.81 -1.44 0.18
CA TRP A 19 4.49 -0.46 -0.86
C TRP A 19 5.73 -0.07 -1.67
N LEU A 20 6.88 0.20 -1.02
CA LEU A 20 8.14 0.49 -1.69
C LEU A 20 8.64 -0.67 -2.56
N MET A 21 8.51 -1.91 -2.07
CA MET A 21 8.83 -3.08 -2.89
C MET A 21 7.95 -3.14 -4.15
N GLY A 22 6.67 -2.77 -4.04
CA GLY A 22 5.76 -2.64 -5.18
C GLY A 22 6.19 -1.54 -6.15
N CYS A 23 6.55 -0.37 -5.62
CA CYS A 23 7.07 0.76 -6.39
C CYS A 23 8.31 0.35 -7.21
N TYR A 24 9.29 -0.28 -6.55
CA TYR A 24 10.50 -0.77 -7.20
C TYR A 24 10.20 -1.78 -8.31
N ILE A 25 9.29 -2.73 -8.08
CA ILE A 25 8.89 -3.70 -9.11
C ILE A 25 8.30 -3.00 -10.33
N VAL A 26 7.39 -2.04 -10.12
CA VAL A 26 6.72 -1.35 -11.23
C VAL A 26 7.68 -0.44 -12.00
N GLU A 27 8.51 0.34 -11.32
CA GLU A 27 9.50 1.21 -11.97
C GLU A 27 10.54 0.40 -12.75
N PHE A 28 10.97 -0.74 -12.21
CA PHE A 28 11.89 -1.64 -12.88
C PHE A 28 11.25 -2.30 -14.11
N GLU A 29 9.98 -2.72 -14.02
CA GLU A 29 9.22 -3.25 -15.17
C GLU A 29 9.01 -2.19 -16.27
N GLN A 30 8.78 -0.93 -15.91
CA GLN A 30 8.59 0.18 -16.85
C GLN A 30 9.86 0.55 -17.62
N SER A 31 11.03 0.26 -17.05
CA SER A 31 12.35 0.50 -17.65
C SER A 31 12.83 -0.66 -18.54
N GLY A 32 12.06 -1.75 -18.67
CA GLY A 32 12.41 -2.94 -19.45
C GLY A 32 11.61 -3.08 -20.76
N GLU A 33 12.30 -3.39 -21.86
CA GLU A 33 11.74 -3.42 -23.22
C GLU A 33 10.79 -4.60 -23.52
N ASP A 34 10.61 -5.57 -22.61
CA ASP A 34 9.82 -6.78 -22.89
C ASP A 34 8.91 -7.22 -21.73
N ARG A 35 7.66 -6.74 -21.74
CA ARG A 35 6.78 -6.54 -20.56
C ARG A 35 6.15 -7.79 -19.92
N ALA A 36 6.06 -8.92 -20.62
CA ALA A 36 5.31 -10.10 -20.12
C ALA A 36 6.22 -11.26 -19.67
N ALA A 37 7.22 -11.62 -20.48
CA ALA A 37 8.17 -12.67 -20.14
C ALA A 37 9.17 -12.24 -19.06
N TYR A 38 9.58 -10.96 -19.08
CA TYR A 38 10.55 -10.43 -18.14
C TYR A 38 9.96 -10.24 -16.74
N GLY A 39 8.69 -9.79 -16.63
CA GLY A 39 8.02 -9.58 -15.34
C GLY A 39 7.87 -10.87 -14.53
N GLU A 40 7.52 -11.99 -15.16
CA GLU A 40 7.42 -13.27 -14.45
C GLU A 40 8.79 -13.80 -14.00
N GLN A 41 9.82 -13.62 -14.82
CA GLN A 41 11.19 -13.99 -14.43
C GLN A 41 11.75 -13.07 -13.36
N LEU A 42 11.40 -11.79 -13.37
CA LEU A 42 11.86 -10.79 -12.39
C LEU A 42 11.47 -11.21 -10.97
N LEU A 43 10.21 -11.56 -10.76
CA LEU A 43 9.73 -11.93 -9.43
C LEU A 43 10.41 -13.21 -8.91
N LYS A 44 10.63 -14.20 -9.78
CA LYS A 44 11.39 -15.41 -9.46
C LYS A 44 12.86 -15.10 -9.14
N LYS A 45 13.50 -14.21 -9.92
CA LYS A 45 14.87 -13.75 -9.67
C LYS A 45 14.97 -12.99 -8.34
N LEU A 46 13.99 -12.15 -8.01
CA LEU A 46 13.93 -11.44 -6.73
C LEU A 46 13.81 -12.41 -5.54
N GLU A 47 12.96 -13.45 -5.66
CA GLU A 47 12.84 -14.50 -4.64
C GLU A 47 14.18 -15.24 -4.45
N GLN A 48 14.82 -15.64 -5.54
CA GLN A 48 16.12 -16.32 -5.54
C GLN A 48 17.26 -15.44 -5.01
N ARG A 49 17.22 -14.13 -5.22
CA ARG A 49 18.25 -13.18 -4.78
C ARG A 49 18.10 -12.83 -3.30
N LEU A 50 16.88 -12.59 -2.83
CA LEU A 50 16.63 -12.17 -1.45
C LEU A 50 16.70 -13.34 -0.46
N LYS A 51 16.35 -14.57 -0.89
CA LYS A 51 16.35 -15.81 -0.08
C LYS A 51 15.83 -15.63 1.35
N THR A 52 14.87 -14.73 1.54
CA THR A 52 14.38 -14.33 2.86
C THR A 52 13.09 -15.07 3.14
N LYS A 53 12.98 -15.69 4.33
CA LYS A 53 11.79 -16.45 4.71
C LYS A 53 10.54 -15.57 4.60
N GLY A 54 9.58 -16.05 3.81
CA GLY A 54 8.30 -15.37 3.63
C GLY A 54 8.32 -14.20 2.65
N LEU A 55 9.35 -14.02 1.81
CA LEU A 55 9.32 -13.20 0.60
C LEU A 55 9.41 -14.12 -0.62
N ASN A 56 8.35 -14.17 -1.41
CA ASN A 56 8.24 -15.04 -2.58
C ASN A 56 7.50 -14.35 -3.72
N GLU A 57 7.48 -14.99 -4.89
CA GLU A 57 6.84 -14.49 -6.10
C GLU A 57 5.40 -14.01 -5.85
N ARG A 58 4.62 -14.82 -5.13
CA ARG A 58 3.23 -14.49 -4.76
C ARG A 58 3.14 -13.18 -3.99
N ARG A 59 4.03 -12.96 -3.01
CA ARG A 59 4.04 -11.71 -2.24
C ARG A 59 4.50 -10.52 -3.06
N PHE A 60 5.45 -10.70 -3.97
CA PHE A 60 5.84 -9.60 -4.87
C PHE A 60 4.69 -9.19 -5.79
N ARG A 61 3.88 -10.14 -6.27
CA ARG A 61 2.62 -9.84 -6.99
C ARG A 61 1.63 -9.05 -6.11
N GLU A 62 1.56 -9.35 -4.81
CA GLU A 62 0.74 -8.58 -3.84
C GLU A 62 1.28 -7.16 -3.63
N PHE A 63 2.60 -6.98 -3.49
CA PHE A 63 3.24 -5.68 -3.30
C PHE A 63 3.08 -4.78 -4.54
N ARG A 64 3.29 -5.34 -5.72
CA ARG A 64 3.03 -4.68 -7.01
C ARG A 64 1.59 -4.18 -7.10
N ARG A 65 0.62 -5.05 -6.76
CA ARG A 65 -0.81 -4.67 -6.74
C ARG A 65 -1.10 -3.55 -5.74
N LEU A 66 -0.52 -3.62 -4.54
CA LEU A 66 -0.69 -2.59 -3.52
C LEU A 66 -0.27 -1.22 -4.06
N TYR A 67 0.92 -1.13 -4.67
CA TYR A 67 1.42 0.12 -5.25
C TYR A 67 0.50 0.66 -6.35
N LEU A 68 0.09 -0.21 -7.29
CA LEU A 68 -0.78 0.19 -8.41
C LEU A 68 -2.17 0.68 -7.96
N VAL A 69 -2.71 0.09 -6.88
CA VAL A 69 -4.05 0.44 -6.37
C VAL A 69 -4.00 1.65 -5.43
N TYR A 70 -2.89 1.84 -4.71
CA TYR A 70 -2.73 2.90 -3.72
C TYR A 70 -1.54 3.84 -4.01
N PRO A 71 -1.43 4.46 -5.20
CA PRO A 71 -0.35 5.38 -5.50
C PRO A 71 -0.36 6.61 -4.58
N GLN A 72 -1.53 7.01 -4.07
CA GLN A 72 -1.71 8.13 -3.15
C GLN A 72 -1.01 7.94 -1.79
N LEU A 73 -0.56 6.73 -1.44
CA LEU A 73 0.20 6.50 -0.21
C LEU A 73 1.64 6.99 -0.28
N LYS A 74 2.13 7.43 -1.46
CA LYS A 74 3.51 7.86 -1.69
C LYS A 74 4.00 8.84 -0.63
N GLU A 75 3.29 9.95 -0.44
CA GLU A 75 3.70 11.01 0.51
C GLU A 75 3.78 10.49 1.94
N GLN A 76 2.80 9.69 2.36
CA GLN A 76 2.72 9.14 3.71
C GLN A 76 3.85 8.14 3.99
N VAL A 77 4.14 7.28 3.02
CA VAL A 77 5.24 6.31 3.08
C VAL A 77 6.59 7.03 3.14
N LEU A 78 6.81 8.03 2.28
CA LEU A 78 8.06 8.79 2.27
C LEU A 78 8.27 9.55 3.57
N HIS A 79 7.24 10.28 4.04
CA HIS A 79 7.29 11.01 5.31
C HIS A 79 7.61 10.08 6.48
N TYR A 80 6.95 8.91 6.57
CA TYR A 80 7.23 7.92 7.62
C TYR A 80 8.68 7.44 7.63
N ILE A 81 9.27 7.21 6.45
CA ILE A 81 10.65 6.73 6.33
C ILE A 81 11.65 7.84 6.67
N MET A 82 11.40 9.06 6.20
CA MET A 82 12.23 10.22 6.49
C MET A 82 12.23 10.54 7.99
N ALA A 83 11.06 10.58 8.63
CA ALA A 83 10.93 10.76 10.07
C ALA A 83 11.61 9.64 10.89
N GLY A 84 11.57 8.39 10.38
CA GLY A 84 12.27 7.26 10.99
C GLY A 84 13.80 7.34 10.88
N ASN A 85 14.33 8.02 9.86
CA ASN A 85 15.76 8.25 9.68
C ASN A 85 16.29 9.36 10.61
N GLU A 86 15.51 10.40 10.91
CA GLU A 86 15.91 11.43 11.87
C GLU A 86 16.17 10.85 13.28
N ILE A 87 15.42 9.82 13.67
CA ILE A 87 15.62 9.09 14.94
C ILE A 87 16.88 8.19 14.89
N ARG A 88 17.37 7.83 13.69
CA ARG A 88 18.58 6.99 13.50
C ARG A 88 19.87 7.81 13.34
N HIS A 89 19.78 9.10 13.05
CA HIS A 89 20.95 9.96 12.86
C HIS A 89 21.57 10.53 14.15
N THR A 90 21.05 10.19 15.34
CA THR A 90 21.59 10.72 16.61
C THR A 90 22.55 9.81 17.38
N LEU A 91 22.96 8.63 16.88
CA LEU A 91 24.10 7.90 17.46
C LEU A 91 24.90 7.12 16.40
N SER A 92 26.03 7.73 16.01
CA SER A 92 27.32 7.09 15.71
C SER A 92 27.34 5.84 14.82
N THR A 93 27.61 6.03 13.54
CA THR A 93 28.71 5.35 12.82
C THR A 93 28.82 6.01 11.45
N GLU A 94 29.99 6.59 11.20
CA GLU A 94 30.37 7.18 9.92
C GLU A 94 30.25 6.13 8.82
N PHE A 95 29.16 6.16 8.05
CA PHE A 95 29.13 5.54 6.73
C PHE A 95 29.64 6.58 5.74
N THR A 96 30.97 6.62 5.61
CA THR A 96 31.68 7.43 4.64
C THR A 96 31.60 6.78 3.27
N GLU A 97 30.42 6.71 2.68
CA GLU A 97 30.28 6.74 1.21
C GLU A 97 28.97 7.46 0.84
N PRO A 98 29.02 8.46 -0.06
CA PRO A 98 27.82 9.17 -0.47
C PRO A 98 26.93 8.20 -1.22
N ILE A 99 25.83 7.77 -0.59
CA ILE A 99 24.73 7.12 -1.29
C ILE A 99 24.26 8.15 -2.31
N ARG A 100 24.65 7.89 -3.56
CA ARG A 100 24.26 8.67 -4.73
C ARG A 100 22.77 8.97 -4.58
N HIS A 101 22.46 10.26 -4.45
CA HIS A 101 21.11 10.75 -4.61
C HIS A 101 20.65 10.26 -5.99
N SER A 102 19.91 9.16 -6.02
CA SER A 102 19.10 8.81 -7.17
C SER A 102 18.13 9.97 -7.28
N VAL A 103 18.40 10.86 -8.23
CA VAL A 103 17.48 11.88 -8.70
C VAL A 103 16.19 11.12 -8.98
N CYS A 104 15.23 11.24 -8.07
CA CYS A 104 13.88 10.78 -8.31
C CYS A 104 13.41 11.72 -9.41
N ALA A 105 13.52 11.27 -10.66
CA ALA A 105 13.07 12.01 -11.82
C ALA A 105 11.70 12.56 -11.50
N GLU A 106 11.58 13.89 -11.64
CA GLU A 106 10.37 14.66 -11.40
C GLU A 106 9.23 13.99 -12.18
N LEU A 107 8.53 13.09 -11.50
CA LEU A 107 7.33 12.48 -12.02
C LEU A 107 6.30 13.58 -11.96
N GLN A 108 6.11 14.19 -13.13
CA GLN A 108 5.03 15.11 -13.46
C GLN A 108 3.82 14.65 -12.66
N THR A 109 3.39 15.50 -11.73
CA THR A 109 2.10 15.43 -11.06
C THR A 109 1.04 15.63 -12.14
N SER A 110 0.84 14.59 -12.97
CA SER A 110 -0.35 14.47 -13.78
C SER A 110 -1.49 14.48 -12.77
N GLU A 111 -2.24 15.57 -12.77
CA GLU A 111 -3.39 15.84 -11.93
C GLU A 111 -4.24 14.57 -11.83
N ILE A 112 -4.00 13.77 -10.78
CA ILE A 112 -4.79 12.55 -10.55
C ILE A 112 -6.15 13.09 -10.16
N GLN A 113 -7.06 13.04 -11.13
CA GLN A 113 -8.46 13.39 -10.99
C GLN A 113 -8.99 12.70 -9.73
N TYR A 114 -9.05 13.45 -8.63
CA TYR A 114 -9.48 12.94 -7.34
C TYR A 114 -10.87 12.37 -7.53
N ASN A 115 -10.98 11.05 -7.52
CA ASN A 115 -12.27 10.38 -7.48
C ASN A 115 -13.02 10.95 -6.28
N LYS A 116 -14.22 11.49 -6.52
CA LYS A 116 -15.14 12.12 -5.56
C LYS A 116 -15.46 11.28 -4.29
N TRP A 117 -14.97 10.03 -4.24
CA TRP A 117 -15.21 9.04 -3.20
C TRP A 117 -13.92 8.47 -2.58
N SER A 118 -12.80 9.19 -2.61
CA SER A 118 -11.52 8.70 -2.05
C SER A 118 -11.30 9.16 -0.61
N ILE A 119 -11.06 8.22 0.30
CA ILE A 119 -10.60 8.51 1.66
C ILE A 119 -9.21 9.15 1.58
N PRO A 120 -8.88 10.16 2.42
CA PRO A 120 -7.55 10.74 2.48
C PRO A 120 -6.45 9.69 2.72
N ALA A 121 -5.34 9.80 2.00
CA ALA A 121 -4.23 8.85 2.06
C ALA A 121 -3.68 8.67 3.48
N GLU A 122 -3.58 9.75 4.25
CA GLU A 122 -3.17 9.73 5.66
C GLU A 122 -4.07 8.81 6.50
N ARG A 123 -5.38 8.90 6.30
CA ARG A 123 -6.36 8.13 7.06
C ARG A 123 -6.28 6.65 6.71
N LEU A 124 -6.09 6.32 5.43
CA LEU A 124 -5.84 4.95 4.98
C LEU A 124 -4.55 4.39 5.61
N PHE A 125 -3.45 5.13 5.49
CA PHE A 125 -2.13 4.72 5.99
C PHE A 125 -2.14 4.47 7.51
N ASN A 126 -2.78 5.35 8.27
CA ASN A 126 -2.79 5.28 9.72
C ASN A 126 -3.84 4.33 10.29
N LYS A 127 -4.94 4.06 9.58
CA LYS A 127 -6.06 3.25 10.12
C LYS A 127 -6.17 1.85 9.53
N LEU A 128 -5.61 1.59 8.35
CA LEU A 128 -5.67 0.29 7.70
C LEU A 128 -4.28 -0.37 7.64
N PRO A 129 -4.01 -1.38 8.48
CA PRO A 129 -2.81 -2.19 8.36
C PRO A 129 -2.68 -2.84 6.97
N TYR A 130 -1.45 -3.20 6.57
CA TYR A 130 -1.19 -3.88 5.30
C TYR A 130 -2.11 -5.07 5.02
N SER A 131 -2.51 -5.84 6.04
CA SER A 131 -3.43 -6.97 5.87
C SER A 131 -4.77 -6.56 5.26
N HIS A 132 -5.31 -5.40 5.66
CA HIS A 132 -6.56 -4.87 5.12
C HIS A 132 -6.36 -4.40 3.69
N LEU A 133 -5.34 -3.57 3.45
CA LEU A 133 -5.01 -3.05 2.12
C LEU A 133 -4.73 -4.19 1.11
N LYS A 134 -4.13 -5.29 1.57
CA LYS A 134 -3.93 -6.52 0.78
C LYS A 134 -5.25 -7.15 0.33
N PHE A 135 -6.29 -7.17 1.16
CA PHE A 135 -7.59 -7.70 0.76
C PHE A 135 -8.33 -6.74 -0.15
N ILE A 136 -8.35 -5.46 0.23
CA ILE A 136 -9.10 -4.41 -0.48
C ILE A 136 -8.49 -4.14 -1.87
N SER A 137 -7.17 -4.20 -2.02
CA SER A 137 -6.50 -4.04 -3.32
C SER A 137 -6.88 -5.10 -4.36
N LYS A 138 -7.49 -6.21 -3.96
CA LYS A 138 -8.01 -7.21 -4.90
C LYS A 138 -9.34 -6.82 -5.53
N ILE A 139 -10.03 -5.81 -4.98
CA ILE A 139 -11.31 -5.33 -5.47
C ILE A 139 -11.05 -4.37 -6.63
N GLU A 140 -11.50 -4.72 -7.82
CA GLU A 140 -11.31 -3.92 -9.05
C GLU A 140 -12.18 -2.67 -9.06
N ASN A 141 -13.44 -2.79 -8.64
CA ASN A 141 -14.38 -1.68 -8.61
C ASN A 141 -13.99 -0.63 -7.54
N PRO A 142 -13.67 0.62 -7.92
CA PRO A 142 -13.19 1.65 -7.00
C PRO A 142 -14.25 2.10 -5.98
N THR A 143 -15.53 2.10 -6.36
CA THR A 143 -16.65 2.42 -5.49
C THR A 143 -16.83 1.37 -4.39
N LYS A 144 -16.78 0.08 -4.77
CA LYS A 144 -16.80 -1.05 -3.83
C LYS A 144 -15.58 -0.99 -2.90
N ARG A 145 -14.42 -0.60 -3.44
CA ARG A 145 -13.19 -0.44 -2.66
C ARG A 145 -13.34 0.62 -1.57
N ALA A 146 -13.74 1.82 -1.95
CA ALA A 146 -13.98 2.93 -1.02
C ALA A 146 -14.98 2.56 0.08
N PHE A 147 -16.05 1.84 -0.27
CA PHE A 147 -17.00 1.32 0.72
C PHE A 147 -16.33 0.46 1.79
N TYR A 148 -15.54 -0.55 1.39
CA TYR A 148 -14.88 -1.42 2.36
C TYR A 148 -13.79 -0.71 3.15
N GLU A 149 -13.11 0.27 2.58
CA GLU A 149 -12.14 1.10 3.31
C GLU A 149 -12.86 1.90 4.42
N THR A 150 -13.98 2.54 4.08
CA THR A 150 -14.76 3.36 5.00
C THR A 150 -15.38 2.52 6.11
N GLU A 151 -16.04 1.41 5.77
CA GLU A 151 -16.70 0.55 6.75
C GLU A 151 -15.68 -0.17 7.63
N ALA A 152 -14.52 -0.57 7.10
CA ALA A 152 -13.47 -1.16 7.92
C ALA A 152 -12.92 -0.18 8.96
N ILE A 153 -12.76 1.10 8.59
CA ILE A 153 -12.31 2.15 9.50
C ILE A 153 -13.39 2.46 10.54
N ARG A 154 -14.64 2.64 10.12
CA ARG A 154 -15.77 2.99 10.99
C ARG A 154 -16.12 1.89 11.98
N GLY A 155 -16.19 0.65 11.49
CA GLY A 155 -16.53 -0.53 12.27
C GLY A 155 -15.35 -1.14 13.02
N CYS A 156 -14.14 -0.55 12.92
CA CYS A 156 -12.91 -1.09 13.50
C CYS A 156 -12.69 -2.57 13.17
N TRP A 157 -13.00 -2.98 11.93
CA TRP A 157 -12.98 -4.38 11.54
C TRP A 157 -11.56 -4.94 11.60
N SER A 158 -11.41 -6.14 12.15
CA SER A 158 -10.16 -6.90 11.99
C SER A 158 -9.96 -7.32 10.54
N ALA A 159 -8.74 -7.69 10.15
CA ALA A 159 -8.49 -8.16 8.77
C ALA A 159 -9.33 -9.38 8.41
N ARG A 160 -9.60 -10.27 9.39
CA ARG A 160 -10.47 -11.44 9.22
C ARG A 160 -11.94 -11.06 9.06
N GLU A 161 -12.38 -10.05 9.82
CA GLU A 161 -13.73 -9.51 9.70
C GLU A 161 -13.95 -8.92 8.30
N LEU A 162 -13.03 -8.07 7.86
CA LEU A 162 -13.05 -7.49 6.52
C LEU A 162 -13.08 -8.57 5.44
N GLU A 163 -12.22 -9.59 5.53
CA GLU A 163 -12.21 -10.73 4.60
C GLU A 163 -13.56 -11.45 4.56
N ARG A 164 -14.20 -11.66 5.73
CA ARG A 164 -15.54 -12.25 5.81
C ARG A 164 -16.61 -11.36 5.17
N GLN A 165 -16.56 -10.05 5.40
CA GLN A 165 -17.53 -9.10 4.81
C GLN A 165 -17.37 -8.97 3.29
N ILE A 166 -16.13 -9.06 2.78
CA ILE A 166 -15.87 -9.14 1.34
C ILE A 166 -16.44 -10.45 0.77
N SER A 167 -16.15 -11.57 1.43
CA SER A 167 -16.56 -12.91 0.97
C SER A 167 -18.08 -13.10 0.97
N SER A 168 -18.77 -12.45 1.91
CA SER A 168 -20.23 -12.49 2.02
C SER A 168 -20.94 -11.42 1.18
N LEU A 169 -20.24 -10.71 0.29
CA LEU A 169 -20.82 -9.70 -0.60
C LEU A 169 -21.59 -8.62 0.17
N TYR A 170 -21.02 -8.16 1.30
CA TYR A 170 -21.66 -7.16 2.15
C TYR A 170 -22.00 -5.86 1.40
N TYR A 171 -21.14 -5.42 0.48
CA TYR A 171 -21.41 -4.24 -0.36
C TYR A 171 -22.67 -4.37 -1.21
N GLU A 172 -22.88 -5.55 -1.82
CA GLU A 172 -24.05 -5.82 -2.65
C GLU A 172 -25.33 -5.87 -1.80
N ARG A 173 -25.22 -6.41 -0.57
CA ARG A 173 -26.35 -6.56 0.36
C ARG A 173 -26.70 -5.27 1.11
N SER A 174 -25.75 -4.34 1.28
CA SER A 174 -25.98 -3.10 2.04
C SER A 174 -26.89 -2.10 1.33
N GLY A 175 -27.31 -2.36 0.08
CA GLY A 175 -28.15 -1.47 -0.73
C GLY A 175 -27.43 -0.20 -1.24
N LEU A 176 -26.29 0.16 -0.61
CA LEU A 176 -25.42 1.29 -0.97
C LEU A 176 -24.72 1.10 -2.32
N SER A 177 -24.67 -0.13 -2.85
CA SER A 177 -24.23 -0.41 -4.21
C SER A 177 -25.04 0.38 -5.26
N LYS A 178 -26.32 0.66 -4.99
CA LYS A 178 -27.21 1.38 -5.91
C LYS A 178 -27.28 2.89 -5.64
N ASN A 179 -26.91 3.36 -4.44
CA ASN A 179 -27.00 4.77 -4.05
C ASN A 179 -25.60 5.40 -3.89
N LYS A 180 -25.08 5.97 -4.99
CA LYS A 180 -23.76 6.62 -5.05
C LYS A 180 -23.68 7.88 -4.17
N GLU A 181 -24.80 8.58 -3.96
CA GLU A 181 -24.86 9.79 -3.14
C GLU A 181 -24.68 9.48 -1.65
N ALA A 182 -25.36 8.43 -1.18
CA ALA A 182 -25.20 7.93 0.18
C ALA A 182 -23.74 7.51 0.46
N LEU A 183 -23.06 6.90 -0.52
CA LEU A 183 -21.65 6.52 -0.36
C LEU A 183 -20.73 7.74 -0.28
N SER A 184 -20.95 8.81 -1.07
CA SER A 184 -20.17 10.05 -0.93
C SER A 184 -20.32 10.70 0.44
N ALA A 185 -21.47 10.56 1.10
CA ALA A 185 -21.63 11.06 2.46
C ALA A 185 -20.85 10.23 3.50
N LEU A 186 -20.35 9.03 3.14
CA LEU A 186 -19.59 8.20 4.06
C LEU A 186 -18.08 8.47 4.07
N VAL A 187 -17.54 8.94 2.95
CA VAL A 187 -16.11 9.23 2.74
C VAL A 187 -15.77 10.61 3.28
#